data_AF-A0A6M0S6H1-F1
#
_entry.id   AF-A0A6M0S6H1-F1
#
_cell.length_a   1.000
_cell.length_b   1.000
_cell.length_c   1.000
_cell.angle_alpha   90.00
_cell.angle_beta   90.00
_cell.angle_gamma   90.00
#
_symmetry.space_group_name_H-M   'P 1'
#
loop_
_entity.id
_entity.type
_entity.pdbx_description
1 polymer ?
#
loop_
_entity_poly.entity_id
_entity_poly.type
_entity_poly.pdbx_seq_one_letter_code
_entity_poly.pdbx_strand_id
1 'polypeptide(L)'
;MKLANPLQYPLAVLAGGVFLIGGVRLGRLPAVVAIPGAAIIATAGAAVLQSREPDKVELANKSINREFQQVRQQALALGARADELNEEATRLLTDSDQIELLGVVQYACDRTQELPNKIAQLALRLEGNDALLSVDELQRQLKQAEAKVRNSKGIAQEQWGKLANSLKRNISLAQHGEDARQAQLANLSTLIAESGGVLQQLQNKLRTADLTSSVAADELRELSDEFKGFQENVDVLIA
;
A
#
# COMPACT_ATOMS: atom_id res chain seq x y z
N MET A 1 -16.44 -9.39 31.20
CA MET A 1 -17.30 -8.51 30.37
C MET A 1 -16.95 -7.07 30.70
N LYS A 2 -16.41 -6.30 29.76
CA LYS A 2 -16.21 -4.84 29.95
C LYS A 2 -17.58 -4.18 29.82
N LEU A 3 -18.06 -3.49 30.87
CA LEU A 3 -19.29 -2.71 30.80
C LEU A 3 -19.08 -1.55 29.81
N ALA A 4 -19.88 -1.51 28.75
CA ALA A 4 -19.86 -0.43 27.75
C ALA A 4 -20.19 0.90 28.43
N ASN A 5 -19.36 1.94 28.22
CA ASN A 5 -19.59 3.24 28.81
C ASN A 5 -20.70 3.98 28.02
N PRO A 6 -21.90 4.19 28.61
CA PRO A 6 -23.04 4.76 27.89
C PRO A 6 -22.81 6.20 27.42
N LEU A 7 -21.88 6.93 28.04
CA LEU A 7 -21.53 8.31 27.65
C LEU A 7 -20.86 8.40 26.26
N GLN A 8 -20.35 7.29 25.73
CA GLN A 8 -19.75 7.24 24.38
C GLN A 8 -20.79 7.03 23.26
N TYR A 9 -22.04 6.71 23.62
CA TYR A 9 -23.10 6.36 22.67
C TYR A 9 -24.31 7.31 22.83
N PRO A 10 -24.33 8.46 22.13
CA PRO A 10 -25.35 9.50 22.32
C PRO A 10 -26.78 9.01 22.06
N LEU A 11 -26.97 8.00 21.20
CA LEU A 11 -28.27 7.34 20.98
C LEU A 11 -28.74 6.51 22.19
N ALA A 12 -27.82 5.88 22.91
CA ALA A 12 -28.12 5.14 24.14
C ALA A 12 -28.48 6.09 25.30
N VAL A 13 -27.81 7.24 25.37
CA VAL A 13 -28.14 8.34 26.31
C VAL A 13 -29.53 8.90 25.99
N LEU A 14 -29.88 9.08 24.72
CA LEU A 14 -31.22 9.51 24.29
C LEU A 14 -32.30 8.52 24.72
N ALA A 15 -32.10 7.22 24.50
CA ALA A 15 -33.05 6.19 24.91
C ALA A 15 -33.25 6.16 26.44
N GLY A 16 -32.16 6.27 27.22
CA GLY A 16 -32.23 6.39 28.67
C GLY A 16 -32.96 7.66 29.13
N GLY A 17 -32.72 8.80 28.46
CA GLY A 17 -33.40 10.07 28.76
C GLY A 17 -34.90 10.04 28.45
N VAL A 18 -35.32 9.43 27.34
CA VAL A 18 -36.74 9.25 26.99
C VAL A 18 -37.44 8.37 28.02
N PHE A 19 -36.79 7.30 28.49
CA PHE A 19 -37.34 6.45 29.55
C PHE A 19 -37.46 7.20 30.89
N LEU A 20 -36.48 8.04 31.24
CA LEU A 20 -36.49 8.82 32.48
C LEU A 20 -37.65 9.84 32.48
N ILE A 21 -37.84 10.55 31.37
CA ILE A 21 -38.92 11.53 31.22
C ILE A 21 -40.29 10.82 31.14
N GLY A 22 -40.42 9.76 30.35
CA GLY A 22 -41.66 8.99 30.21
C GLY A 22 -42.07 8.27 31.50
N GLY A 23 -41.14 7.62 32.19
CA GLY A 23 -41.37 6.89 33.43
C GLY A 23 -41.77 7.79 34.60
N VAL A 24 -41.14 8.97 34.72
CA VAL A 24 -41.45 9.91 35.81
C VAL A 24 -42.71 10.74 35.52
N ARG A 25 -42.91 11.23 34.28
CA ARG A 25 -44.06 12.09 33.96
C ARG A 25 -45.35 11.35 33.59
N LEU A 26 -45.28 10.29 32.77
CA LEU A 26 -46.47 9.54 32.35
C LEU A 26 -46.77 8.35 33.28
N GLY A 27 -45.73 7.67 33.76
CA GLY A 27 -45.87 6.49 34.64
C GLY A 27 -45.93 6.78 36.15
N ARG A 28 -45.67 8.04 36.58
CA ARG A 28 -45.56 8.45 38.00
C ARG A 28 -44.63 7.56 38.84
N LEU A 29 -43.56 7.03 38.24
CA LEU A 29 -42.59 6.23 38.97
C LEU A 29 -41.76 7.12 39.91
N PRO A 30 -41.54 6.70 41.17
CA PRO A 30 -40.71 7.45 42.10
C PRO A 30 -39.27 7.54 41.56
N ALA A 31 -38.65 8.71 41.70
CA ALA A 31 -37.34 9.03 41.12
C ALA A 31 -36.24 8.02 41.52
N VAL A 32 -36.37 7.42 42.71
CA VAL A 32 -35.48 6.38 43.24
C VAL A 32 -35.44 5.12 42.36
N VAL A 33 -36.51 4.82 41.61
CA VAL A 33 -36.60 3.65 40.72
C VAL A 33 -36.32 4.04 39.26
N ALA A 34 -36.74 5.23 38.85
CA ALA A 34 -36.56 5.71 37.48
C ALA A 34 -35.08 5.97 37.11
N ILE A 35 -34.29 6.51 38.04
CA ILE A 35 -32.88 6.84 37.79
C ILE A 35 -32.02 5.57 37.57
N PRO A 36 -32.08 4.53 38.42
CA PRO A 36 -31.36 3.27 38.16
C PRO A 36 -31.85 2.56 36.89
N GLY A 37 -33.16 2.59 36.61
CA GLY A 37 -33.72 1.97 35.40
C GLY A 37 -33.20 2.60 34.11
N ALA A 38 -33.08 3.93 34.06
CA ALA A 38 -32.51 4.64 32.93
C ALA A 38 -31.03 4.30 32.71
N ALA A 39 -30.25 4.13 33.79
CA ALA A 39 -28.86 3.71 33.71
C ALA A 39 -28.70 2.29 33.16
N ILE A 40 -29.58 1.36 33.56
CA ILE A 40 -29.59 -0.02 33.03
C ILE A 40 -29.97 -0.04 31.55
N ILE A 41 -30.97 0.74 31.13
CA ILE A 41 -31.38 0.82 29.73
C ILE A 41 -30.30 1.47 28.87
N ALA A 42 -29.64 2.51 29.35
CA ALA A 42 -28.54 3.15 28.63
C ALA A 42 -27.33 2.22 28.48
N THR A 43 -26.98 1.44 29.52
CA THR A 43 -25.87 0.48 29.45
C THR A 43 -26.20 -0.73 28.58
N ALA A 44 -27.42 -1.27 28.67
CA ALA A 44 -27.89 -2.35 27.80
C ALA A 44 -27.99 -1.90 26.34
N GLY A 45 -28.50 -0.70 26.08
CA GLY A 45 -28.55 -0.10 24.75
C GLY A 45 -27.16 0.14 24.17
N ALA A 46 -26.21 0.63 24.97
CA ALA A 46 -24.81 0.78 24.57
C ALA A 46 -24.15 -0.58 24.26
N ALA A 47 -24.43 -1.62 25.04
CA ALA A 47 -23.92 -2.97 24.77
C ALA A 47 -24.48 -3.56 23.46
N VAL A 48 -25.77 -3.34 23.17
CA VAL A 48 -26.38 -3.77 21.90
C VAL A 48 -25.83 -2.97 20.72
N LEU A 49 -25.63 -1.66 20.87
CA LEU A 49 -25.05 -0.82 19.81
C LEU A 49 -23.59 -1.19 19.55
N GLN A 50 -22.81 -1.42 20.60
CA GLN A 50 -21.43 -1.93 20.50
C GLN A 50 -21.36 -3.31 19.85
N SER A 51 -22.34 -4.20 20.10
CA SER A 51 -22.43 -5.51 19.43
C SER A 51 -22.84 -5.44 17.95
N ARG A 52 -23.33 -4.29 17.49
CA ARG A 52 -23.75 -4.04 16.10
C ARG A 52 -22.76 -3.17 15.32
N GLU A 53 -21.75 -2.60 15.97
CA GLU A 53 -20.63 -1.96 15.28
C GLU A 53 -19.78 -3.08 14.66
N PRO A 54 -19.63 -3.14 13.32
CA PRO A 54 -18.67 -4.06 12.72
C PRO A 54 -17.29 -3.73 13.30
N ASP A 55 -16.55 -4.77 13.71
CA ASP A 55 -15.24 -4.60 14.31
C ASP A 55 -14.39 -3.72 13.39
N LYS A 56 -13.85 -2.62 13.91
CA LYS A 56 -13.01 -1.69 13.13
C LYS A 56 -11.84 -2.42 12.46
N VAL A 57 -11.41 -3.53 13.05
CA VAL A 57 -10.41 -4.47 12.52
C VAL A 57 -10.89 -5.18 11.25
N GLU A 58 -12.16 -5.60 11.20
CA GLU A 58 -12.74 -6.28 10.04
C GLU A 58 -12.91 -5.31 8.85
N LEU A 59 -13.30 -4.06 9.12
CA LEU A 59 -13.36 -3.01 8.10
C LEU A 59 -11.99 -2.66 7.52
N ALA A 60 -10.97 -2.54 8.39
CA ALA A 60 -9.58 -2.27 7.97
C ALA A 60 -9.00 -3.43 7.14
N ASN A 61 -9.23 -4.68 7.54
CA ASN A 61 -8.80 -5.84 6.76
C ASN A 61 -9.50 -5.89 5.39
N LYS A 62 -10.78 -5.50 5.31
CA LYS A 62 -11.52 -5.44 4.05
C LYS A 62 -11.03 -4.33 3.12
N SER A 63 -10.64 -3.16 3.64
CA SER A 63 -10.06 -2.09 2.82
C SER A 63 -8.67 -2.48 2.31
N ILE A 64 -7.83 -3.06 3.16
CA ILE A 64 -6.49 -3.55 2.78
C ILE A 64 -6.59 -4.61 1.69
N ASN A 65 -7.52 -5.56 1.80
CA ASN A 65 -7.71 -6.57 0.76
C ASN A 65 -8.14 -5.96 -0.58
N ARG A 66 -8.94 -4.89 -0.59
CA ARG A 66 -9.31 -4.18 -1.83
C ARG A 66 -8.13 -3.47 -2.46
N GLU A 67 -7.38 -2.71 -1.66
CA GLU A 67 -6.17 -2.04 -2.12
C GLU A 67 -5.15 -3.06 -2.65
N PHE A 68 -5.06 -4.23 -2.01
CA PHE A 68 -4.16 -5.29 -2.44
C PHE A 68 -4.53 -5.83 -3.82
N GLN A 69 -5.81 -6.13 -4.05
CA GLN A 69 -6.28 -6.58 -5.36
C GLN A 69 -6.02 -5.52 -6.45
N GLN A 70 -6.15 -4.24 -6.13
CA GLN A 70 -5.83 -3.16 -7.07
C GLN A 70 -4.33 -3.14 -7.41
N VAL A 71 -3.46 -3.19 -6.41
CA VAL A 71 -2.00 -3.24 -6.59
C VAL A 71 -1.59 -4.47 -7.41
N ARG A 72 -2.20 -5.62 -7.15
CA ARG A 72 -1.99 -6.85 -7.93
C ARG A 72 -2.42 -6.69 -9.39
N GLN A 73 -3.57 -6.09 -9.65
CA GLN A 73 -4.03 -5.84 -11.02
C GLN A 73 -3.10 -4.87 -11.76
N GLN A 74 -2.63 -3.81 -11.10
CA GLN A 74 -1.65 -2.88 -11.67
C GLN A 74 -0.34 -3.60 -12.02
N ALA A 75 0.15 -4.47 -11.13
CA ALA A 75 1.34 -5.27 -11.39
C ALA A 75 1.17 -6.23 -12.57
N LEU A 76 0.02 -6.91 -12.67
CA LEU A 76 -0.29 -7.78 -13.81
C LEU A 76 -0.32 -7.01 -15.13
N ALA A 77 -0.94 -5.82 -15.13
CA ALA A 77 -0.95 -4.95 -16.30
C ALA A 77 0.47 -4.46 -16.66
N LEU A 78 1.30 -4.15 -15.67
CA LEU A 78 2.68 -3.77 -15.89
C LEU A 78 3.52 -4.91 -16.48
N GLY A 79 3.34 -6.14 -15.96
CA GLY A 79 3.99 -7.35 -16.49
C GLY A 79 3.62 -7.60 -17.95
N ALA A 80 2.33 -7.53 -18.30
CA ALA A 80 1.88 -7.68 -19.68
C ALA A 80 2.49 -6.63 -20.63
N ARG A 81 2.62 -5.38 -20.18
CA ARG A 81 3.28 -4.33 -20.97
C ARG A 81 4.79 -4.57 -21.11
N ALA A 82 5.43 -5.14 -20.08
CA ALA A 82 6.84 -5.53 -20.16
C ALA A 82 7.06 -6.63 -21.19
N ASP A 83 6.13 -7.58 -21.33
CA ASP A 83 6.18 -8.61 -22.37
C ASP A 83 6.08 -8.00 -23.77
N GLU A 84 5.11 -7.10 -23.96
CA GLU A 84 4.94 -6.39 -25.23
C GLU A 84 6.20 -5.58 -25.59
N LEU A 85 6.78 -4.88 -24.62
CA LEU A 85 8.03 -4.13 -24.81
C LEU A 85 9.21 -5.05 -25.13
N ASN A 86 9.29 -6.22 -24.49
CA ASN A 86 10.37 -7.18 -24.72
C ASN A 86 10.30 -7.75 -26.16
N GLU A 87 9.12 -8.16 -26.60
CA GLU A 87 8.92 -8.62 -27.98
C GLU A 87 9.27 -7.52 -29.00
N GLU A 88 8.86 -6.29 -28.71
CA GLU A 88 9.11 -5.14 -29.58
C GLU A 88 10.59 -4.76 -29.62
N ALA A 89 11.27 -4.72 -28.48
CA ALA A 89 12.70 -4.50 -28.38
C ALA A 89 13.48 -5.58 -29.15
N THR A 90 13.08 -6.85 -29.02
CA THR A 90 13.71 -7.97 -29.74
C THR A 90 13.57 -7.85 -31.26
N ARG A 91 12.47 -7.26 -31.76
CA ARG A 91 12.26 -7.04 -33.20
C ARG A 91 13.00 -5.81 -33.73
N LEU A 92 13.16 -4.78 -32.91
CA LEU A 92 13.73 -3.49 -33.33
C LEU A 92 15.25 -3.43 -33.12
N LEU A 93 15.77 -4.00 -32.03
CA LEU A 93 17.19 -3.99 -31.67
C LEU A 93 17.90 -5.22 -32.25
N THR A 94 18.03 -5.27 -33.57
CA THR A 94 18.62 -6.43 -34.29
C THR A 94 20.06 -6.22 -34.73
N ASP A 95 20.57 -4.98 -34.70
CA ASP A 95 21.93 -4.66 -35.10
C ASP A 95 22.94 -4.98 -33.98
N SER A 96 24.19 -5.30 -34.37
CA SER A 96 25.21 -5.82 -33.44
C SER A 96 25.62 -4.84 -32.33
N ASP A 97 25.51 -3.54 -32.61
CA ASP A 97 25.78 -2.43 -31.69
C ASP A 97 24.61 -2.18 -30.70
N GLN A 98 23.43 -2.75 -30.98
CA GLN A 98 22.22 -2.59 -30.18
C GLN A 98 21.93 -3.81 -29.27
N ILE A 99 22.69 -4.90 -29.40
CA ILE A 99 22.54 -6.13 -28.60
C ILE A 99 22.74 -5.88 -27.10
N GLU A 100 23.66 -4.99 -26.72
CA GLU A 100 23.86 -4.63 -25.31
C GLU A 100 22.62 -3.94 -24.73
N LEU A 101 22.03 -3.01 -25.49
CA LEU A 101 20.82 -2.30 -25.08
C LEU A 101 19.63 -3.26 -24.99
N LEU A 102 19.51 -4.20 -25.93
CA LEU A 102 18.50 -5.24 -25.89
C LEU A 102 18.61 -6.07 -24.61
N GLY A 103 19.81 -6.48 -24.21
CA GLY A 103 20.03 -7.24 -22.98
C GLY A 103 19.59 -6.50 -21.72
N VAL A 104 19.82 -5.18 -21.64
CA VAL A 104 19.39 -4.36 -20.50
C VAL A 104 17.86 -4.26 -20.44
N VAL A 105 17.21 -4.01 -21.59
CA VAL A 105 15.74 -3.94 -21.68
C VAL A 105 15.10 -5.29 -21.35
N GLN A 106 15.62 -6.39 -21.90
CA GLN A 106 15.17 -7.75 -21.64
C GLN A 106 15.25 -8.10 -20.15
N TYR A 107 16.40 -7.84 -19.53
CA TYR A 107 16.58 -8.08 -18.09
C TYR A 107 15.53 -7.34 -17.25
N ALA A 108 15.27 -6.08 -17.58
CA ALA A 108 14.28 -5.30 -16.85
C ALA A 108 12.85 -5.79 -17.13
N CYS A 109 12.53 -6.18 -18.36
CA CYS A 109 11.21 -6.75 -18.67
C CYS A 109 10.96 -8.07 -17.92
N ASP A 110 11.91 -9.01 -17.96
CA ASP A 110 11.83 -10.29 -17.26
C ASP A 110 11.61 -10.09 -15.76
N ARG A 111 12.33 -9.13 -15.16
CA ARG A 111 12.20 -8.85 -13.73
C ARG A 111 10.85 -8.25 -13.35
N THR A 112 10.21 -7.55 -14.28
CA THR A 112 8.85 -7.02 -14.11
C THR A 112 7.79 -8.11 -14.17
N GLN A 113 8.00 -9.18 -14.95
CA GLN A 113 7.10 -10.34 -14.99
C GLN A 113 7.03 -11.07 -13.64
N GLU A 114 8.08 -11.02 -12.82
CA GLU A 114 8.07 -11.62 -11.48
C GLU A 114 7.27 -10.81 -10.45
N LEU A 115 7.06 -9.52 -10.71
CA LEU A 115 6.50 -8.55 -9.78
C LEU A 115 5.08 -8.91 -9.29
N PRO A 116 4.14 -9.39 -10.13
CA PRO A 116 2.83 -9.87 -9.67
C PRO A 116 2.91 -11.01 -8.67
N ASN A 117 3.83 -11.95 -8.87
CA ASN A 117 4.01 -13.10 -7.98
C ASN A 117 4.61 -12.68 -6.64
N LYS A 118 5.59 -11.78 -6.65
CA LYS A 118 6.17 -11.19 -5.44
C LYS A 118 5.13 -10.43 -4.62
N ILE A 119 4.26 -9.67 -5.28
CA ILE A 119 3.15 -8.96 -4.63
C ILE A 119 2.13 -9.95 -4.05
N ALA A 120 1.80 -11.03 -4.76
CA ALA A 120 0.95 -12.09 -4.22
C ALA A 120 1.53 -12.72 -2.93
N GLN A 121 2.86 -12.93 -2.89
CA GLN A 121 3.54 -13.41 -1.68
C GLN A 121 3.48 -12.38 -0.55
N LEU A 122 3.62 -11.08 -0.85
CA LEU A 122 3.46 -10.02 0.13
C LEU A 122 2.04 -10.00 0.72
N ALA A 123 0.99 -10.21 -0.07
CA ALA A 123 -0.38 -10.34 0.45
C ALA A 123 -0.51 -11.44 1.49
N LEU A 124 -0.01 -12.63 1.16
CA LEU A 124 -0.07 -13.78 2.06
C LEU A 124 0.66 -13.49 3.37
N ARG A 125 1.74 -12.70 3.32
CA ARG A 125 2.41 -12.22 4.53
C ARG A 125 1.53 -11.21 5.29
N LEU A 126 0.93 -10.25 4.60
CA LEU A 126 0.12 -9.19 5.22
C LEU A 126 -1.23 -9.68 5.81
N GLU A 127 -1.77 -10.80 5.33
CA GLU A 127 -2.99 -11.44 5.84
C GLU A 127 -2.76 -12.34 7.07
N GLY A 128 -1.52 -12.75 7.35
CA GLY A 128 -1.17 -13.53 8.54
C GLY A 128 -1.27 -12.70 9.83
N ASN A 129 -1.81 -13.30 10.91
CA ASN A 129 -1.87 -12.69 12.25
C ASN A 129 -0.50 -12.41 12.88
N ASP A 130 0.59 -12.90 12.29
CA ASP A 130 1.93 -12.45 12.64
C ASP A 130 2.20 -11.12 11.94
N ALA A 131 2.44 -10.09 12.73
CA ALA A 131 2.75 -8.73 12.32
C ALA A 131 3.91 -8.68 11.30
N LEU A 132 3.58 -8.84 10.01
CA LEU A 132 4.52 -9.02 8.90
C LEU A 132 4.97 -7.70 8.25
N LEU A 133 4.92 -6.64 9.05
CA LEU A 133 5.75 -5.44 8.95
C LEU A 133 6.17 -5.05 10.37
N SER A 134 6.83 -5.99 11.07
CA SER A 134 7.46 -5.64 12.34
C SER A 134 8.31 -4.38 12.13
N VAL A 135 8.31 -3.50 13.13
CA VAL A 135 9.12 -2.27 13.08
C VAL A 135 10.57 -2.61 12.70
N ASP A 136 11.07 -3.79 13.10
CA ASP A 136 12.38 -4.33 12.76
C ASP A 136 12.57 -4.62 11.26
N GLU A 137 11.55 -5.14 10.57
CA GLU A 137 11.60 -5.34 9.10
C GLU A 137 11.66 -4.00 8.38
N LEU A 138 10.77 -3.06 8.75
CA LEU A 138 10.77 -1.72 8.18
C LEU A 138 12.11 -0.99 8.41
N GLN A 139 12.72 -1.18 9.59
CA GLN A 139 14.06 -0.65 9.88
C GLN A 139 15.16 -1.31 9.04
N ARG A 140 15.07 -2.61 8.77
CA ARG A 140 16.01 -3.31 7.87
C ARG A 140 15.89 -2.78 6.45
N GLN A 141 14.67 -2.64 5.94
CA GLN A 141 14.40 -2.06 4.62
C GLN A 141 14.93 -0.61 4.54
N LEU A 142 14.73 0.19 5.59
CA LEU A 142 15.24 1.56 5.65
C LEU A 142 16.78 1.59 5.58
N LYS A 143 17.48 0.73 6.31
CA LYS A 143 18.95 0.67 6.27
C LYS A 143 19.45 0.34 4.86
N GLN A 144 18.78 -0.58 4.16
CA GLN A 144 19.12 -0.91 2.78
C GLN A 144 18.90 0.28 1.84
N ALA A 145 17.74 0.93 1.92
CA ALA A 145 17.44 2.12 1.14
C ALA A 145 18.43 3.26 1.40
N GLU A 146 18.77 3.54 2.66
CA GLU A 146 19.76 4.57 3.01
C GLU A 146 21.18 4.23 2.53
N ALA A 147 21.56 2.95 2.54
CA ALA A 147 22.82 2.51 1.95
C ALA A 147 22.85 2.75 0.44
N LYS A 148 21.74 2.49 -0.27
CA LYS A 148 21.60 2.77 -1.70
C LYS A 148 21.62 4.26 -1.99
N VAL A 149 20.93 5.11 -1.21
CA VAL A 149 21.01 6.58 -1.33
C VAL A 149 22.46 7.08 -1.30
N ARG A 150 23.30 6.53 -0.41
CA ARG A 150 24.71 6.95 -0.30
C ARG A 150 25.58 6.52 -1.48
N ASN A 151 25.22 5.41 -2.14
CA ASN A 151 26.02 4.80 -3.20
C ASN A 151 25.52 5.15 -4.60
N SER A 152 24.31 5.69 -4.72
CA SER A 152 23.69 6.11 -5.98
C SER A 152 23.88 7.62 -6.24
N LYS A 153 23.70 8.04 -7.50
CA LYS A 153 23.74 9.44 -7.94
C LYS A 153 22.57 9.73 -8.88
N GLY A 154 22.24 11.01 -9.05
CA GLY A 154 21.21 11.45 -10.00
C GLY A 154 19.82 10.92 -9.66
N ILE A 155 19.07 10.49 -10.69
CA ILE A 155 17.68 10.02 -10.57
C ILE A 155 17.57 8.84 -9.60
N ALA A 156 18.50 7.87 -9.67
CA ALA A 156 18.52 6.73 -8.77
C ALA A 156 18.62 7.16 -7.28
N GLN A 157 19.44 8.17 -6.98
CA GLN A 157 19.55 8.70 -5.62
C GLN A 157 18.24 9.33 -5.14
N GLU A 158 17.55 10.05 -6.01
CA GLU A 158 16.25 10.65 -5.70
C GLU A 158 15.19 9.56 -5.40
N GLN A 159 15.13 8.52 -6.24
CA GLN A 159 14.20 7.40 -6.07
C GLN A 159 14.44 6.68 -4.73
N TRP A 160 15.70 6.32 -4.42
CA TRP A 160 16.06 5.72 -3.13
C TRP A 160 15.76 6.65 -1.95
N GLY A 161 15.90 7.97 -2.15
CA GLY A 161 15.58 8.98 -1.15
C GLY A 161 14.07 9.03 -0.85
N LYS A 162 13.23 9.01 -1.89
CA LYS A 162 11.77 8.91 -1.75
C LYS A 162 11.36 7.64 -1.00
N LEU A 163 11.95 6.50 -1.36
CA LEU A 163 11.71 5.23 -0.67
C LEU A 163 12.11 5.30 0.81
N ALA A 164 13.31 5.77 1.12
CA ALA A 164 13.80 5.90 2.50
C ALA A 164 12.92 6.83 3.34
N ASN A 165 12.49 7.96 2.78
CA ASN A 165 11.58 8.88 3.46
C ASN A 165 10.21 8.25 3.71
N SER A 166 9.72 7.42 2.78
CA SER A 166 8.46 6.71 2.97
C SER A 166 8.56 5.61 4.03
N LEU A 167 9.66 4.86 4.05
CA LEU A 167 9.92 3.87 5.10
C LEU A 167 10.03 4.51 6.48
N LYS A 168 10.69 5.66 6.62
CA LYS A 168 10.72 6.43 7.87
C LYS A 168 9.32 6.79 8.38
N ARG A 169 8.46 7.27 7.49
CA ARG A 169 7.07 7.57 7.80
C ARG A 169 6.32 6.30 8.22
N ASN A 170 6.46 5.20 7.49
CA ASN A 170 5.79 3.94 7.81
C ASN A 170 6.23 3.36 9.16
N ILE A 171 7.52 3.48 9.52
CA ILE A 171 8.05 3.13 10.85
C ILE A 171 7.36 3.97 11.93
N SER A 172 7.25 5.29 11.71
CA SER A 172 6.57 6.17 12.66
C SER A 172 5.11 5.74 12.84
N LEU A 173 4.38 5.44 11.76
CA LEU A 173 2.98 4.97 11.84
C LEU A 173 2.89 3.67 12.64
N ALA A 174 3.75 2.69 12.34
CA ALA A 174 3.78 1.41 13.04
C ALA A 174 4.09 1.56 14.55
N GLN A 175 4.99 2.48 14.91
CA GLN A 175 5.34 2.76 16.32
C GLN A 175 4.19 3.40 17.11
N HIS A 176 3.29 4.13 16.43
CA HIS A 176 2.11 4.74 17.04
C HIS A 176 0.88 3.82 17.02
N GLY A 177 1.03 2.58 16.55
CA GLY A 177 -0.07 1.61 16.43
C GLY A 177 -1.02 1.92 15.27
N GLU A 178 -0.61 2.77 14.33
CA GLU A 178 -1.34 3.04 13.09
C GLU A 178 -1.02 2.00 12.02
N ASP A 179 -1.91 1.82 11.05
CA ASP A 179 -1.78 0.76 10.05
C ASP A 179 -0.74 1.09 8.97
N ALA A 180 0.51 0.74 9.25
CA ALA A 180 1.62 0.89 8.32
C ALA A 180 1.45 0.06 7.03
N ARG A 181 0.59 -0.97 7.03
CA ARG A 181 0.34 -1.80 5.84
C ARG A 181 -0.32 -0.99 4.73
N GLN A 182 -1.26 -0.12 5.09
CA GLN A 182 -1.93 0.76 4.12
C GLN A 182 -0.94 1.73 3.47
N ALA A 183 -0.05 2.34 4.27
CA ALA A 183 0.97 3.25 3.75
C ALA A 183 2.00 2.54 2.86
N GLN A 184 2.36 1.29 3.19
CA GLN A 184 3.24 0.47 2.36
C GLN A 184 2.59 0.08 1.03
N LEU A 185 1.32 -0.26 1.04
CA LEU A 185 0.57 -0.63 -0.14
C LEU A 185 0.37 0.57 -1.08
N ALA A 186 0.13 1.76 -0.51
CA ALA A 186 0.11 3.01 -1.26
C ALA A 186 1.47 3.30 -1.92
N ASN A 187 2.58 3.13 -1.20
CA ASN A 187 3.93 3.29 -1.79
C ASN A 187 4.17 2.32 -2.94
N LEU A 188 3.78 1.06 -2.76
CA LEU A 188 3.92 0.04 -3.78
C LEU A 188 3.10 0.37 -5.04
N SER A 189 1.86 0.85 -4.86
CA SER A 189 1.02 1.34 -5.97
C SER A 189 1.70 2.50 -6.71
N THR A 190 2.26 3.47 -5.99
CA THR A 190 3.00 4.59 -6.60
C THR A 190 4.20 4.10 -7.41
N LEU A 191 5.02 3.21 -6.85
CA LEU A 191 6.18 2.65 -7.55
C LEU A 191 5.78 1.90 -8.82
N ILE A 192 4.70 1.11 -8.79
CA ILE A 192 4.20 0.40 -9.97
C ILE A 192 3.70 1.38 -11.03
N ALA A 193 3.00 2.44 -10.63
CA ALA A 193 2.53 3.47 -11.55
C ALA A 193 3.69 4.25 -12.20
N GLU A 194 4.69 4.64 -11.41
CA GLU A 194 5.92 5.30 -11.90
C GLU A 194 6.70 4.38 -12.85
N SER A 195 6.84 3.10 -12.50
CA SER A 195 7.45 2.07 -13.36
C SER A 195 6.72 1.94 -14.70
N GLY A 196 5.38 1.97 -14.69
CA GLY A 196 4.56 1.95 -15.91
C GLY A 196 4.73 3.19 -16.77
N GLY A 197 5.00 4.35 -16.16
CA GLY A 197 5.35 5.59 -16.87
C GLY A 197 6.67 5.47 -17.61
N VAL A 198 7.72 4.98 -16.95
CA VAL A 198 9.04 4.77 -17.58
C VAL A 198 8.97 3.72 -18.68
N LEU A 199 8.25 2.62 -18.46
CA LEU A 199 8.05 1.58 -19.48
C LEU A 199 7.35 2.13 -20.73
N GLN A 200 6.36 3.01 -20.57
CA GLN A 200 5.74 3.68 -21.70
C GLN A 200 6.72 4.60 -22.45
N GLN A 201 7.59 5.30 -21.73
CA GLN A 201 8.63 6.15 -22.33
C GLN A 201 9.64 5.31 -23.11
N LEU A 202 10.08 4.18 -22.56
CA LEU A 202 10.92 3.19 -23.24
C LEU A 202 10.29 2.74 -24.54
N GLN A 203 9.03 2.31 -24.51
CA GLN A 203 8.31 1.87 -25.71
C GLN A 203 8.20 2.97 -26.77
N ASN A 204 7.86 4.19 -26.35
CA ASN A 204 7.74 5.32 -27.27
C ASN A 204 9.09 5.67 -27.92
N LYS A 205 10.18 5.64 -27.15
CA LYS A 205 11.53 5.89 -27.66
C LYS A 205 11.99 4.80 -28.61
N LEU A 206 11.79 3.53 -28.27
CA LEU A 206 12.05 2.40 -29.16
C LEU A 206 11.35 2.53 -30.53
N ARG A 207 10.11 3.02 -30.56
CA ARG A 207 9.33 3.19 -31.79
C ARG A 207 9.70 4.39 -32.64
N THR A 208 10.17 5.47 -32.03
CA THR A 208 10.23 6.80 -32.70
C THR A 208 11.64 7.34 -32.83
N ALA A 209 12.58 6.86 -32.04
CA ALA A 209 13.96 7.35 -32.08
C ALA A 209 14.75 6.65 -33.18
N ASP A 210 15.68 7.39 -33.77
CA ASP A 210 16.70 6.80 -34.63
C ASP A 210 17.76 6.12 -33.76
N LEU A 211 17.67 4.80 -33.64
CA LEU A 211 18.51 3.98 -32.77
C LEU A 211 19.98 3.92 -33.22
N THR A 212 20.29 4.42 -34.42
CA THR A 212 21.68 4.58 -34.89
C THR A 212 22.35 5.85 -34.34
N SER A 213 21.56 6.75 -33.74
CA SER A 213 22.07 7.94 -33.06
C SER A 213 22.51 7.61 -31.63
N SER A 214 23.73 8.01 -31.28
CA SER A 214 24.25 7.84 -29.92
C SER A 214 23.37 8.49 -28.85
N VAL A 215 22.70 9.59 -29.18
CA VAL A 215 21.80 10.30 -28.25
C VAL A 215 20.57 9.46 -27.92
N ALA A 216 19.96 8.81 -28.92
CA ALA A 216 18.79 7.96 -28.71
C ALA A 216 19.14 6.69 -27.91
N ALA A 217 20.31 6.11 -28.17
CA ALA A 217 20.80 4.96 -27.44
C ALA A 217 21.09 5.29 -25.96
N ASP A 218 21.67 6.46 -25.68
CA ASP A 218 21.94 6.92 -24.32
C ASP A 218 20.65 7.22 -23.54
N GLU A 219 19.66 7.84 -24.17
CA GLU A 219 18.34 8.06 -23.55
C GLU A 219 17.61 6.75 -23.22
N LEU A 220 17.66 5.76 -24.11
CA LEU A 220 17.09 4.43 -23.84
C LEU A 220 17.83 3.71 -22.70
N ARG A 221 19.15 3.88 -22.60
CA ARG A 221 19.94 3.34 -21.50
C ARG A 221 19.56 3.99 -20.18
N GLU A 222 19.42 5.32 -20.14
CA GLU A 222 19.00 6.06 -18.94
C GLU A 222 17.60 5.62 -18.46
N LEU A 223 16.64 5.52 -19.39
CA LEU A 223 15.29 5.04 -19.06
C LEU A 223 15.29 3.58 -18.57
N SER A 224 16.15 2.74 -19.12
CA SER A 224 16.26 1.34 -18.70
C SER A 224 16.89 1.23 -17.30
N ASP A 225 17.90 2.05 -17.01
CA ASP A 225 18.50 2.15 -15.69
C ASP A 225 17.52 2.72 -14.65
N GLU A 226 16.70 3.70 -15.05
CA GLU A 226 15.63 4.24 -14.21
C GLU A 226 14.58 3.16 -13.88
N PHE A 227 14.16 2.39 -14.88
CA PHE A 227 13.21 1.29 -14.71
C PHE A 227 13.76 0.19 -13.80
N LYS A 228 15.05 -0.16 -13.96
CA LYS A 228 15.75 -1.08 -13.06
C LYS A 228 15.79 -0.54 -11.62
N GLY A 229 16.00 0.75 -11.43
CA GLY A 229 15.96 1.40 -10.11
C GLY A 229 14.63 1.19 -9.39
N PHE A 230 13.52 1.32 -10.11
CA PHE A 230 12.20 1.04 -9.55
C PHE A 230 12.00 -0.43 -9.14
N GLN A 231 12.53 -1.37 -9.92
CA GLN A 231 12.47 -2.79 -9.57
C GLN A 231 13.27 -3.11 -8.32
N GLU A 232 14.47 -2.52 -8.17
CA GLU A 232 15.27 -2.67 -6.96
C GLU A 232 14.54 -2.10 -5.73
N ASN A 233 13.84 -0.98 -5.87
CA ASN A 233 13.01 -0.41 -4.80
C ASN A 233 11.88 -1.38 -4.38
N VAL A 234 11.22 -2.01 -5.36
CA VAL A 234 10.17 -3.01 -5.10
C VAL A 234 10.75 -4.25 -4.44
N ASP A 235 11.92 -4.73 -4.87
CA ASP A 235 12.59 -5.88 -4.26
C ASP A 235 12.92 -5.63 -2.78
N VAL A 236 13.34 -4.40 -2.41
CA VAL A 236 13.57 -4.04 -1.00
C VAL A 236 12.27 -4.02 -0.19
N LEU A 237 11.15 -3.60 -0.77
CA LEU A 237 9.86 -3.57 -0.07
C LEU A 237 9.24 -4.95 0.14
N ILE A 238 9.59 -5.93 -0.70
CA ILE A 238 9.01 -7.28 -0.68
C ILE A 238 9.95 -8.31 -0.02
N ALA A 239 11.24 -7.98 0.16
CA ALA A 239 12.21 -8.78 0.92
C ALA A 239 11.68 -9.10 2.32
#